data_AF-A0A377IZT9-F1
#
_entry.id   AF-A0A377IZT9-F1
#
_cell.length_a   1.000
_cell.length_b   1.000
_cell.length_c   1.000
_cell.angle_alpha   90.00
_cell.angle_beta   90.00
_cell.angle_gamma   90.00
#
_symmetry.space_group_name_H-M   'P 1'
#
loop_
_entity.id
_entity.type
_entity.pdbx_description
1 polymer ?
#
loop_
_entity_poly.entity_id
_entity_poly.type
_entity_poly.pdbx_seq_one_letter_code
_entity_poly.pdbx_strand_id
1 'polypeptide(L)'
;MFPLFETLAVKDGQILNIEYHQARYERSLHAYYAHQRIQIFDLAQMLQIPSACHQGLFRCRLDYNHQLVQAAYYPYQQRHLRRFKPIICNDIDYHLKYSNREQLNVLFAQRGEYDEIMIIKGGKITDCSIGNLIFKKENQWFTPDSPLLAGTQREKLLAEGKIIECPIRIEELPQFSEVRLINALNPLE
;
A
#
# COMPACT_ATOMS: atom_id res chain seq x y z
N MET A 1 -12.09 13.53 13.39
CA MET A 1 -11.21 12.34 13.30
C MET A 1 -11.04 11.94 11.84
N PHE A 2 -9.90 11.37 11.47
CA PHE A 2 -9.61 10.90 10.11
C PHE A 2 -9.43 9.38 10.12
N PRO A 3 -10.48 8.59 9.81
CA PRO A 3 -10.41 7.13 9.89
C PRO A 3 -9.67 6.47 8.73
N LEU A 4 -9.46 7.20 7.63
CA LEU A 4 -8.81 6.72 6.41
C LEU A 4 -7.64 7.62 6.06
N PHE A 5 -6.65 7.06 5.36
CA PHE A 5 -5.51 7.84 4.89
C PHE A 5 -4.95 7.32 3.56
N GLU A 6 -4.30 8.21 2.83
CA GLU A 6 -3.47 7.94 1.68
C GLU A 6 -1.99 8.23 1.98
N THR A 7 -1.11 7.62 1.20
CA THR A 7 0.33 7.88 1.27
C THR A 7 0.83 7.93 -0.15
N LEU A 8 1.24 9.12 -0.58
CA LEU A 8 1.68 9.38 -1.94
C LEU A 8 3.20 9.62 -1.92
N ALA A 9 3.88 9.18 -2.97
CA ALA A 9 5.25 9.61 -3.24
C ALA A 9 5.23 10.95 -3.96
N VAL A 10 6.04 11.88 -3.48
CA VAL A 10 6.38 13.10 -4.19
C VAL A 10 7.85 13.02 -4.55
N LYS A 11 8.15 12.97 -5.84
CA LYS A 11 9.51 12.84 -6.37
C LYS A 11 9.82 14.05 -7.22
N ASP A 12 10.82 14.82 -6.82
CA ASP A 12 11.31 16.00 -7.54
C ASP A 12 10.17 16.96 -7.95
N GLY A 13 9.28 17.27 -7.00
CA GLY A 13 8.13 18.15 -7.22
C GLY A 13 6.94 17.53 -7.94
N GLN A 14 6.92 16.22 -8.18
CA GLN A 14 5.81 15.53 -8.86
C GLN A 14 5.17 14.47 -7.97
N ILE A 15 3.84 14.48 -7.87
CA ILE A 15 3.09 13.43 -7.18
C ILE A 15 2.97 12.22 -8.09
N LEU A 16 3.42 11.05 -7.62
CA LEU A 16 3.35 9.81 -8.38
C LEU A 16 1.99 9.12 -8.19
N ASN A 17 1.50 8.50 -9.26
CA ASN A 17 0.30 7.65 -9.27
C ASN A 17 -0.98 8.34 -8.74
N ILE A 18 -1.10 9.65 -8.95
CA ILE A 18 -2.19 10.47 -8.37
C ILE A 18 -3.59 9.94 -8.74
N GLU A 19 -3.78 9.48 -9.98
CA GLU A 19 -5.05 8.91 -10.46
C GLU A 19 -5.44 7.64 -9.69
N TYR A 20 -4.49 6.76 -9.41
CA TYR A 20 -4.72 5.56 -8.60
C TYR A 20 -5.06 5.90 -7.15
N HIS A 21 -4.46 6.97 -6.60
CA HIS A 21 -4.79 7.48 -5.27
C HIS A 21 -6.20 8.08 -5.24
N GLN A 22 -6.58 8.88 -6.24
CA GLN A 22 -7.92 9.44 -6.39
C GLN A 22 -8.98 8.32 -6.44
N ALA A 23 -8.79 7.32 -7.31
CA ALA A 23 -9.73 6.22 -7.46
C ALA A 23 -9.92 5.41 -6.17
N ARG A 24 -8.84 5.15 -5.42
CA ARG A 24 -8.95 4.45 -4.12
C ARG A 24 -9.59 5.33 -3.05
N TYR A 25 -9.26 6.62 -3.01
CA TYR A 25 -9.86 7.59 -2.11
C TYR A 25 -11.39 7.65 -2.26
N GLU A 26 -11.88 7.79 -3.50
CA GLU A 26 -13.32 7.83 -3.79
C GLU A 26 -14.01 6.51 -3.41
N ARG A 27 -13.46 5.37 -3.84
CA ARG A 27 -13.99 4.05 -3.48
C ARG A 27 -14.04 3.85 -1.96
N SER A 28 -13.02 4.29 -1.24
CA SER A 28 -12.93 4.15 0.22
C SER A 28 -13.95 5.04 0.93
N LEU A 29 -14.17 6.27 0.44
CA LEU A 29 -15.21 7.14 0.96
C LEU A 29 -16.60 6.54 0.77
N HIS A 30 -16.91 6.05 -0.44
CA HIS A 30 -18.20 5.40 -0.71
C HIS A 30 -18.42 4.16 0.15
N ALA A 31 -17.39 3.33 0.36
CA ALA A 31 -17.49 2.14 1.19
C ALA A 31 -17.67 2.48 2.69
N TYR A 32 -16.88 3.41 3.22
CA TYR A 32 -16.89 3.72 4.66
C TYR A 32 -18.06 4.61 5.08
N TYR A 33 -18.56 5.47 4.19
CA TYR A 33 -19.60 6.46 4.46
C TYR A 33 -20.86 6.27 3.61
N ALA A 34 -21.23 5.01 3.32
CA ALA A 34 -22.32 4.66 2.39
C ALA A 34 -23.67 5.36 2.63
N HIS A 35 -23.93 5.82 3.86
CA HIS A 35 -25.18 6.49 4.26
C HIS A 35 -25.00 7.96 4.67
N GLN A 36 -23.86 8.57 4.37
CA GLN A 36 -23.58 9.96 4.69
C GLN A 36 -23.30 10.76 3.42
N ARG A 37 -23.52 12.08 3.48
CA ARG A 37 -23.09 12.97 2.42
C ARG A 37 -21.57 13.04 2.41
N ILE A 38 -20.98 12.71 1.27
CA ILE A 38 -19.54 12.73 1.06
C ILE A 38 -19.18 13.94 0.19
N GLN A 39 -18.10 14.63 0.56
CA GLN A 39 -17.42 15.60 -0.28
C GLN A 39 -16.18 14.95 -0.89
N ILE A 40 -16.18 14.83 -2.21
CA ILE A 40 -15.04 14.33 -2.99
C ILE A 40 -14.20 15.54 -3.43
N PHE A 41 -12.90 15.48 -3.14
CA PHE A 41 -11.93 16.46 -3.61
C PHE A 41 -11.14 15.89 -4.79
N ASP A 42 -10.80 16.73 -5.77
CA ASP A 42 -9.75 16.43 -6.75
C ASP A 42 -8.40 16.57 -6.04
N LEU A 43 -7.73 15.45 -5.79
CA LEU A 43 -6.46 15.41 -5.07
C LEU A 43 -5.34 16.11 -5.85
N ALA A 44 -5.35 16.07 -7.18
CA ALA A 44 -4.31 16.70 -7.98
C ALA A 44 -4.41 18.23 -7.92
N GLN A 45 -5.62 18.78 -7.92
CA GLN A 45 -5.86 20.22 -7.79
C GLN A 45 -5.70 20.73 -6.36
N MET A 46 -6.09 19.92 -5.37
CA MET A 46 -6.06 20.31 -3.96
C MET A 46 -4.64 20.29 -3.38
N LEU A 47 -3.79 19.34 -3.78
CA LEU A 47 -2.46 19.18 -3.20
C LEU A 47 -1.49 20.24 -3.74
N GLN A 48 -1.07 21.14 -2.86
CA GLN A 48 -0.01 22.10 -3.13
C GLN A 48 1.32 21.56 -2.61
N ILE A 49 2.25 21.28 -3.52
CA ILE A 49 3.56 20.74 -3.17
C ILE A 49 4.43 21.87 -2.60
N PRO A 50 4.93 21.75 -1.35
CA PRO A 50 5.83 22.75 -0.79
C PRO A 50 7.13 22.84 -1.59
N SER A 51 7.72 24.03 -1.68
CA SER A 51 9.00 24.25 -2.39
C SER A 51 10.14 23.35 -1.88
N ALA A 52 10.13 23.04 -0.58
CA ALA A 52 11.08 22.11 0.04
C ALA A 52 10.99 20.66 -0.53
N CYS A 53 9.87 20.30 -1.18
CA CYS A 53 9.64 18.99 -1.77
C CYS A 53 9.98 18.91 -3.27
N HIS A 54 10.57 19.97 -3.85
CA HIS A 54 10.90 20.04 -5.29
C HIS A 54 12.16 19.24 -5.68
N GLN A 55 12.97 18.80 -4.73
CA GLN A 55 14.16 17.98 -4.98
C GLN A 55 14.28 16.85 -3.97
N GLY A 56 14.36 15.60 -4.43
CA GLY A 56 14.42 14.41 -3.59
C GLY A 56 13.09 13.65 -3.54
N LEU A 57 13.01 12.69 -2.61
CA LEU A 57 11.84 11.85 -2.41
C LEU A 57 11.16 12.21 -1.08
N PHE A 58 9.86 12.46 -1.13
CA PHE A 58 9.04 12.82 0.01
C PHE A 58 7.82 11.93 0.10
N ARG A 59 7.41 11.66 1.33
CA ARG A 59 6.12 11.05 1.65
C ARG A 59 5.11 12.16 1.91
N CYS A 60 4.07 12.22 1.08
CA CYS A 60 2.86 12.97 1.38
C CYS A 60 1.86 12.03 2.06
N ARG A 61 1.55 12.28 3.33
CA ARG A 61 0.48 11.59 4.07
C ARG A 61 -0.78 12.44 3.98
N LEU A 62 -1.86 11.81 3.53
CA LEU A 62 -3.15 12.47 3.32
C LEU A 62 -4.19 11.79 4.21
N ASP A 63 -4.52 12.39 5.35
CA ASP A 63 -5.56 11.86 6.26
C ASP A 63 -6.91 12.49 5.89
N TYR A 64 -7.99 11.68 5.85
CA TYR A 64 -9.29 12.16 5.38
C TYR A 64 -10.50 11.50 6.05
N ASN A 65 -11.62 12.21 5.95
CA ASN A 65 -12.97 11.76 6.28
C ASN A 65 -13.96 12.23 5.21
N HIS A 66 -15.26 12.10 5.45
CA HIS A 66 -16.31 12.45 4.48
C HIS A 66 -16.42 13.95 4.13
N GLN A 67 -15.71 14.85 4.82
CA GLN A 67 -15.78 16.31 4.64
C GLN A 67 -14.43 16.99 4.48
N LEU A 68 -13.38 16.44 5.11
CA LEU A 68 -12.10 17.09 5.27
C LEU A 68 -10.97 16.18 4.81
N VAL A 69 -9.94 16.80 4.25
CA VAL A 69 -8.71 16.17 3.83
C VAL A 69 -7.54 17.03 4.33
N GLN A 70 -6.53 16.39 4.91
CA GLN A 70 -5.32 17.06 5.43
C GLN A 70 -4.07 16.39 4.88
N ALA A 71 -3.18 17.18 4.29
CA ALA A 71 -1.89 16.72 3.79
C ALA A 71 -0.73 17.12 4.71
N ALA A 72 0.24 16.22 4.87
CA ALA A 72 1.51 16.49 5.53
C ALA A 72 2.66 15.85 4.76
N TYR A 73 3.77 16.58 4.62
CA TYR A 73 4.92 16.17 3.79
C TYR A 73 6.13 15.87 4.68
N TYR A 74 6.83 14.79 4.38
CA TYR A 74 7.99 14.33 5.13
C TYR A 74 9.09 13.91 4.17
N PRO A 75 10.36 14.33 4.36
CA PRO A 75 11.48 13.73 3.66
C PRO A 75 11.45 12.21 3.82
N TYR A 76 11.74 11.47 2.75
CA TYR A 76 11.68 10.02 2.77
C TYR A 76 12.96 9.40 2.22
N GLN A 77 13.55 8.54 3.03
CA GLN A 77 14.64 7.67 2.62
C GLN A 77 14.09 6.25 2.49
N GLN A 78 14.22 5.69 1.29
CA GLN A 78 13.76 4.33 1.02
C GLN A 78 14.58 3.33 1.84
N ARG A 79 13.90 2.32 2.37
CA ARG A 79 14.52 1.23 3.14
C ARG A 79 14.64 0.00 2.25
N HIS A 80 15.74 -0.72 2.40
CA HIS A 80 15.92 -2.03 1.76
C HIS A 80 15.36 -3.12 2.68
N LEU A 81 14.17 -3.62 2.35
CA LEU A 81 13.51 -4.70 3.08
C LEU A 81 13.57 -5.97 2.22
N ARG A 82 14.23 -7.02 2.72
CA ARG A 82 14.52 -8.24 1.94
C ARG A 82 14.05 -9.53 2.61
N ARG A 83 13.94 -9.52 3.94
CA ARG A 83 13.58 -10.71 4.74
C ARG A 83 12.20 -10.51 5.34
N PHE A 84 11.28 -11.41 4.99
CA PHE A 84 9.89 -11.37 5.43
C PHE A 84 9.59 -12.57 6.32
N LYS A 85 9.03 -12.34 7.51
CA LYS A 85 8.56 -13.40 8.42
C LYS A 85 7.13 -13.81 8.05
N PRO A 86 6.85 -15.06 7.68
CA PRO A 86 5.48 -15.52 7.48
C PRO A 86 4.69 -15.54 8.80
N ILE A 87 3.49 -14.97 8.81
CA ILE A 87 2.59 -14.91 9.98
C ILE A 87 1.17 -15.27 9.55
N ILE A 88 0.54 -16.22 10.26
CA ILE A 88 -0.84 -16.62 10.01
C ILE A 88 -1.79 -15.70 10.78
N CYS A 89 -2.75 -15.10 10.08
CA CYS A 89 -3.83 -14.30 10.66
C CYS A 89 -5.07 -14.42 9.77
N ASN A 90 -6.09 -15.15 10.24
CA ASN A 90 -7.28 -15.45 9.45
C ASN A 90 -8.40 -14.42 9.62
N ASP A 91 -8.34 -13.62 10.68
CA ASP A 91 -9.34 -12.66 11.14
C ASP A 91 -8.99 -11.21 10.79
N ILE A 92 -7.84 -10.94 10.18
CA ILE A 92 -7.46 -9.59 9.75
C ILE A 92 -8.40 -9.05 8.67
N ASP A 93 -8.84 -7.81 8.88
CA ASP A 93 -9.51 -7.00 7.87
C ASP A 93 -8.78 -5.66 7.70
N TYR A 94 -8.27 -5.43 6.49
CA TYR A 94 -7.66 -4.18 6.09
C TYR A 94 -8.03 -3.82 4.64
N HIS A 95 -9.28 -4.11 4.25
CA HIS A 95 -9.79 -3.86 2.89
C HIS A 95 -9.82 -2.37 2.50
N LEU A 96 -9.90 -1.48 3.49
CA LEU A 96 -9.65 -0.05 3.34
C LEU A 96 -8.37 0.33 4.07
N LYS A 97 -7.77 1.44 3.63
CA LYS A 97 -6.54 1.96 4.21
C LYS A 97 -6.84 2.74 5.50
N TYR A 98 -7.13 2.01 6.56
CA TYR A 98 -7.51 2.55 7.86
C TYR A 98 -6.36 3.23 8.59
N SER A 99 -6.63 4.39 9.19
CA SER A 99 -5.69 5.09 10.07
C SER A 99 -5.41 4.28 11.35
N ASN A 100 -6.39 3.51 11.84
CA ASN A 100 -6.16 2.53 12.90
C ASN A 100 -5.43 1.31 12.31
N ARG A 101 -4.20 1.09 12.77
CA ARG A 101 -3.31 0.02 12.32
C ARG A 101 -2.90 -0.92 13.46
N GLU A 102 -3.67 -0.97 14.54
CA GLU A 102 -3.34 -1.75 15.74
C GLU A 102 -3.08 -3.23 15.42
N GLN A 103 -3.98 -3.92 14.72
CA GLN A 103 -3.80 -5.33 14.37
C GLN A 103 -2.54 -5.55 13.50
N LEU A 104 -2.32 -4.69 12.50
CA LEU A 104 -1.10 -4.72 11.68
C LEU A 104 0.17 -4.50 12.52
N ASN A 105 0.14 -3.60 13.50
CA ASN A 105 1.26 -3.34 14.39
C ASN A 105 1.54 -4.54 15.32
N VAL A 106 0.49 -5.19 15.83
CA VAL A 106 0.59 -6.42 16.64
C VAL A 106 1.21 -7.56 15.84
N LEU A 107 0.80 -7.73 14.57
CA LEU A 107 1.42 -8.72 13.68
C LEU A 107 2.88 -8.35 13.38
N PHE A 108 3.17 -7.09 13.05
CA PHE A 108 4.52 -6.62 12.75
C PHE A 108 5.49 -6.76 13.94
N ALA A 109 5.00 -6.67 15.17
CA ALA A 109 5.81 -6.90 16.37
C ALA A 109 6.37 -8.33 16.46
N GLN A 110 5.76 -9.30 15.79
CA GLN A 110 6.18 -10.71 15.79
C GLN A 110 7.27 -11.02 14.74
N ARG A 111 7.77 -10.02 14.00
CA ARG A 111 8.77 -10.23 12.93
C ARG A 111 10.12 -10.75 13.43
N GLY A 112 10.47 -10.53 14.70
CA GLY A 112 11.81 -10.85 15.23
C GLY A 112 12.92 -10.13 14.46
N GLU A 113 13.92 -10.88 14.01
CA GLU A 113 15.10 -10.38 13.27
C GLU A 113 14.82 -10.08 11.78
N TYR A 114 13.61 -10.32 11.30
CA TYR A 114 13.23 -10.07 9.90
C TYR A 114 12.91 -8.59 9.69
N ASP A 115 13.03 -8.15 8.44
CA ASP A 115 12.85 -6.74 8.11
C ASP A 115 11.36 -6.36 8.11
N GLU A 116 10.49 -7.30 7.74
CA GLU A 116 9.05 -7.12 7.59
C GLU A 116 8.31 -8.48 7.74
N ILE A 117 6.97 -8.50 7.69
CA ILE A 117 6.13 -9.70 7.77
C ILE A 117 5.45 -10.04 6.43
N MET A 118 5.01 -11.27 6.29
CA MET A 118 4.19 -11.77 5.18
C MET A 118 2.94 -12.40 5.78
N ILE A 119 1.80 -11.77 5.58
CA ILE A 119 0.54 -12.17 6.21
C ILE A 119 -0.11 -13.28 5.40
N ILE A 120 -0.43 -14.38 6.07
CA ILE A 120 -1.10 -15.56 5.51
C ILE A 120 -2.54 -15.61 6.05
N LYS A 121 -3.52 -15.60 5.16
CA LYS A 121 -4.95 -15.68 5.48
C LYS A 121 -5.57 -16.82 4.69
N GLY A 122 -6.17 -17.79 5.37
CA GLY A 122 -6.76 -18.97 4.74
C GLY A 122 -5.76 -19.80 3.93
N GLY A 123 -4.50 -19.85 4.37
CA GLY A 123 -3.41 -20.55 3.65
C GLY A 123 -2.84 -19.79 2.44
N LYS A 124 -3.42 -18.65 2.06
CA LYS A 124 -2.92 -17.78 0.99
C LYS A 124 -2.07 -16.65 1.54
N ILE A 125 -0.99 -16.31 0.84
CA ILE A 125 -0.21 -15.10 1.09
C ILE A 125 -1.03 -13.88 0.64
N THR A 126 -0.94 -12.79 1.39
CA THR A 126 -1.67 -11.54 1.14
C THR A 126 -0.70 -10.36 1.02
N ASP A 127 -0.44 -9.66 2.12
CA ASP A 127 0.30 -8.41 2.19
C ASP A 127 1.43 -8.49 3.21
N CYS A 128 2.31 -7.49 3.21
CA CYS A 128 3.09 -7.16 4.39
C CYS A 128 2.40 -6.07 5.22
N SER A 129 3.00 -5.64 6.32
CA SER A 129 2.35 -4.64 7.17
C SER A 129 2.12 -3.29 6.47
N ILE A 130 2.95 -2.94 5.47
CA ILE A 130 2.96 -1.60 4.84
C ILE A 130 2.73 -1.60 3.33
N GLY A 131 2.45 -2.74 2.70
CA GLY A 131 2.34 -2.83 1.25
C GLY A 131 1.98 -4.22 0.74
N ASN A 132 1.76 -4.30 -0.56
CA ASN A 132 1.55 -5.59 -1.23
C ASN A 132 2.89 -6.29 -1.45
N LEU A 133 2.83 -7.59 -1.65
CA LEU A 133 3.99 -8.41 -1.98
C LEU A 133 3.99 -8.77 -3.46
N ILE A 134 5.19 -8.85 -4.02
CA ILE A 134 5.45 -9.42 -5.34
C ILE A 134 6.51 -10.51 -5.22
N PHE A 135 6.36 -11.54 -6.04
CA PHE A 135 7.15 -12.75 -6.02
C PHE A 135 7.73 -13.01 -7.39
N LYS A 136 9.05 -13.19 -7.47
CA LYS A 136 9.74 -13.45 -8.72
C LYS A 136 9.73 -14.94 -9.00
N LYS A 137 9.25 -15.34 -10.18
CA LYS A 137 9.43 -16.68 -10.71
C LYS A 137 9.91 -16.53 -12.14
N GLU A 138 11.08 -17.10 -12.42
CA GLU A 138 11.82 -16.88 -13.68
C GLU A 138 12.05 -15.38 -13.94
N ASN A 139 11.57 -14.85 -15.07
CA ASN A 139 11.68 -13.44 -15.45
C ASN A 139 10.38 -12.65 -15.23
N GLN A 140 9.43 -13.20 -14.49
CA GLN A 140 8.12 -12.58 -14.24
C GLN A 140 7.90 -12.31 -12.75
N TRP A 141 7.11 -11.26 -12.48
CA TRP A 141 6.67 -10.89 -11.14
C TRP A 141 5.19 -11.24 -10.97
N PHE A 142 4.89 -11.94 -9.88
CA PHE A 142 3.55 -12.34 -9.50
C PHE A 142 3.13 -11.59 -8.24
N THR A 143 1.84 -11.29 -8.09
CA THR A 143 1.28 -10.70 -6.86
C THR A 143 0.05 -11.50 -6.43
N PRO A 144 -0.22 -11.64 -5.12
CA PRO A 144 -1.40 -12.35 -4.66
C PRO A 144 -2.72 -11.80 -5.25
N ASP A 145 -3.63 -12.72 -5.58
CA ASP A 145 -5.01 -12.45 -6.05
C ASP A 145 -5.95 -11.99 -4.94
N SER A 146 -5.59 -12.26 -3.69
CA SER A 146 -6.38 -11.88 -2.52
C SER A 146 -5.56 -11.02 -1.55
N PRO A 147 -5.12 -9.80 -1.94
CA PRO A 147 -4.46 -8.91 -1.01
C PRO A 147 -5.43 -8.43 0.08
N LEU A 148 -4.90 -8.02 1.22
CA LEU A 148 -5.67 -7.30 2.23
C LEU A 148 -6.12 -5.94 1.69
N LEU A 149 -5.23 -5.21 1.02
CA LEU A 149 -5.53 -3.90 0.44
C LEU A 149 -5.10 -3.83 -1.03
N ALA A 150 -5.98 -3.37 -1.91
CA ALA A 150 -5.60 -3.04 -3.28
C ALA A 150 -4.67 -1.79 -3.29
N GLY A 151 -3.35 -2.01 -3.36
CA GLY A 151 -2.34 -0.97 -3.34
C GLY A 151 -2.29 -0.15 -4.62
N THR A 152 -2.16 1.18 -4.54
CA THR A 152 -2.06 2.03 -5.74
C THR A 152 -0.90 1.67 -6.65
N GLN A 153 0.26 1.31 -6.07
CA GLN A 153 1.41 0.82 -6.84
C GLN A 153 1.14 -0.55 -7.48
N ARG A 154 0.42 -1.45 -6.78
CA ARG A 154 0.00 -2.75 -7.32
C ARG A 154 -0.93 -2.58 -8.52
N GLU A 155 -1.98 -1.77 -8.37
CA GLU A 155 -2.95 -1.49 -9.44
C GLU A 155 -2.27 -0.92 -10.69
N LYS A 156 -1.35 0.04 -10.51
CA LYS A 156 -0.55 0.58 -11.62
C LYS A 156 0.26 -0.50 -12.33
N LEU A 157 1.00 -1.31 -11.58
CA LEU A 157 1.86 -2.34 -12.17
C LEU A 157 1.05 -3.43 -12.88
N LEU A 158 -0.15 -3.75 -12.40
CA LEU A 158 -1.09 -4.65 -13.07
C LEU A 158 -1.59 -4.03 -14.38
N ALA A 159 -2.00 -2.76 -14.36
CA ALA A 159 -2.45 -2.03 -15.55
C ALA A 159 -1.34 -1.91 -16.62
N GLU A 160 -0.08 -1.76 -16.19
CA GLU A 160 1.09 -1.74 -17.07
C GLU A 160 1.55 -3.15 -17.53
N GLY A 161 0.94 -4.23 -17.04
CA GLY A 161 1.34 -5.61 -17.36
C GLY A 161 2.71 -6.01 -16.80
N LYS A 162 3.23 -5.28 -15.80
CA LYS A 162 4.55 -5.52 -15.18
C LYS A 162 4.52 -6.61 -14.10
N ILE A 163 3.35 -6.84 -13.50
CA ILE A 163 3.12 -7.92 -12.53
C ILE A 163 1.85 -8.68 -12.92
N ILE A 164 1.77 -9.95 -12.54
CA ILE A 164 0.67 -10.85 -12.86
C ILE A 164 -0.03 -11.26 -11.56
N GLU A 165 -1.35 -11.14 -11.52
CA GLU A 165 -2.15 -11.60 -10.38
C GLU A 165 -2.29 -13.12 -10.40
N CYS A 166 -2.04 -13.79 -9.27
CA CYS A 166 -2.34 -15.21 -9.12
C CYS A 166 -2.59 -15.60 -7.64
N PRO A 167 -3.30 -16.70 -7.38
CA PRO A 167 -3.33 -17.28 -6.04
C PRO A 167 -1.92 -17.76 -5.67
N ILE A 168 -1.45 -17.35 -4.49
CA ILE A 168 -0.17 -17.80 -3.95
C ILE A 168 -0.40 -18.40 -2.57
N ARG A 169 -0.29 -19.73 -2.47
CA ARG A 169 -0.35 -20.44 -1.20
C ARG A 169 1.01 -20.44 -0.53
N ILE A 170 1.05 -20.51 0.80
CA ILE A 170 2.32 -20.53 1.52
C ILE A 170 3.18 -21.74 1.14
N GLU A 171 2.55 -22.87 0.80
CA GLU A 171 3.24 -24.07 0.32
C GLU A 171 4.01 -23.86 -1.00
N GLU A 172 3.61 -22.85 -1.80
CA GLU A 172 4.22 -22.54 -3.09
C GLU A 172 5.39 -21.57 -2.97
N LEU A 173 5.63 -21.01 -1.78
CA LEU A 173 6.71 -20.05 -1.54
C LEU A 173 8.10 -20.52 -2.04
N PRO A 174 8.48 -21.82 -1.92
CA PRO A 174 9.77 -22.31 -2.45
C PRO A 174 9.92 -22.22 -3.98
N GLN A 175 8.85 -21.99 -4.73
CA GLN A 175 8.90 -21.86 -6.19
C GLN A 175 9.38 -20.48 -6.66
N PHE A 176 9.43 -19.50 -5.76
CA PHE A 176 9.81 -18.13 -6.07
C PHE A 176 11.26 -17.87 -5.67
N SER A 177 12.00 -17.19 -6.56
CA SER A 177 13.41 -16.87 -6.35
C SER A 177 13.62 -15.61 -5.51
N GLU A 178 12.61 -14.73 -5.45
CA GLU A 178 12.70 -13.46 -4.74
C GLU A 178 11.32 -12.99 -4.29
N VAL A 179 11.27 -12.29 -3.15
CA VAL A 179 10.09 -11.55 -2.69
C VAL A 179 10.46 -10.09 -2.48
N ARG A 180 9.58 -9.18 -2.91
CA ARG A 180 9.70 -7.73 -2.63
C ARG A 180 8.37 -7.20 -2.14
N LEU A 181 8.43 -6.11 -1.39
CA LEU A 181 7.25 -5.29 -1.16
C LEU A 181 7.12 -4.22 -2.24
N ILE A 182 5.88 -3.85 -2.53
CA ILE A 182 5.56 -2.66 -3.32
C ILE A 182 4.52 -1.82 -2.57
N ASN A 183 4.73 -0.51 -2.60
CA ASN A 183 3.74 0.48 -2.19
C ASN A 183 4.06 1.82 -2.88
N ALA A 184 3.30 2.87 -2.58
CA ALA A 184 3.49 4.17 -3.22
C ALA A 184 4.92 4.73 -3.08
N LEU A 185 5.68 4.34 -2.05
CA LEU A 185 7.05 4.79 -1.77
C LEU A 185 8.13 3.74 -2.12
N ASN A 186 7.71 2.56 -2.57
CA ASN A 186 8.57 1.45 -2.95
C ASN A 186 8.05 0.91 -4.30
N PRO A 187 8.39 1.59 -5.41
CA PRO A 187 8.07 1.11 -6.76
C PRO A 187 8.81 -0.18 -7.10
N LEU A 188 8.52 -0.74 -8.28
CA LEU A 188 9.23 -1.93 -8.79
C LEU A 188 10.70 -1.62 -9.16
N GLU A 189 10.93 -0.42 -9.68
CA GLU A 189 12.22 0.13 -10.14
C GLU A 189 12.66 1.30 -9.27
#